data_AF-A0A866VZK7-F1
#
_entry.id   AF-A0A866VZK7-F1
#
_cell.length_a   1.000
_cell.length_b   1.000
_cell.length_c   1.000
_cell.angle_alpha   90.00
_cell.angle_beta   90.00
_cell.angle_gamma   90.00
#
_symmetry.space_group_name_H-M   'P 1'
#
loop_
_entity.id
_entity.type
_entity.pdbx_description
1 polymer ?
#
loop_
_entity_poly.entity_id
_entity_poly.type
_entity_poly.pdbx_seq_one_letter_code
_entity_poly.pdbx_strand_id
1 'polypeptide(L)'
;CRPSELHALKKGALDYIQNSENQILFTIHQIFESWIFSSKKLLDRISERISKEEFTKAADDCWILEKIWKLLEEIENLHLLMDPDDFLHLKTQLRMKTVADSETFCFRSKGLIEVTKLSKDLRHKVPKILGVEVDPMGGPVIQESAMELYREKRRYEKIHLLQAFQGVESAVKGFFFNYKQLLVIMMGSLEAKANFAVIGGSTESSDLLAQLFLEPTYYPSLDGAKTFIGDCWEHDQAVGSGL
;
A
#
# COMPACT_ATOMS: atom_id res chain seq x y z
N CYS A 1 -7.45 10.75 23.40
CA CYS A 1 -6.02 11.05 23.20
C CYS A 1 -5.33 11.33 24.53
N ARG A 2 -4.04 10.98 24.67
CA ARG A 2 -3.19 11.31 25.82
C ARG A 2 -1.95 12.09 25.34
N PRO A 3 -2.10 13.40 25.03
CA PRO A 3 -1.06 14.18 24.34
C PRO A 3 0.24 14.31 25.12
N SER A 4 0.17 14.36 26.45
CA SER A 4 1.34 14.40 27.33
C SER A 4 2.18 13.13 27.24
N GLU A 5 1.54 11.96 27.17
CA GLU A 5 2.22 10.67 27.00
C GLU A 5 2.88 10.59 25.62
N LEU A 6 2.18 11.01 24.57
CA LEU A 6 2.73 11.04 23.20
C LEU A 6 3.96 11.98 23.11
N HIS A 7 3.85 13.18 23.66
CA HIS A 7 4.96 14.15 23.65
C HIS A 7 6.16 13.67 24.48
N ALA A 8 5.92 12.92 25.56
CA ALA A 8 7.00 12.35 26.37
C ALA A 8 7.83 11.32 25.60
N LEU A 9 7.24 10.60 24.63
CA LEU A 9 7.95 9.62 23.79
C LEU A 9 9.03 10.25 22.92
N LYS A 10 8.98 11.58 22.65
CA LYS A 10 9.99 12.33 21.91
C LYS A 10 11.35 12.39 22.62
N LYS A 11 11.39 12.16 23.94
CA LYS A 11 12.60 12.17 24.75
C LYS A 11 13.00 10.75 25.12
N GLY A 12 14.28 10.39 24.94
CA GLY A 12 14.87 9.31 25.73
C GLY A 12 15.73 8.25 25.03
N ALA A 13 15.56 7.97 23.73
CA ALA A 13 16.33 6.86 23.10
C ALA A 13 17.59 7.33 22.35
N LEU A 14 17.54 8.52 21.74
CA LEU A 14 18.57 9.03 20.83
C LEU A 14 18.98 10.48 21.13
N ASP A 15 18.65 10.98 22.32
CA ASP A 15 18.95 12.37 22.74
C ASP A 15 20.45 12.65 22.86
N TYR A 16 21.29 11.60 22.86
CA TYR A 16 22.75 11.73 22.79
C TYR A 16 23.25 12.15 21.40
N ILE A 17 22.42 12.02 20.36
CA ILE A 17 22.74 12.43 18.99
C ILE A 17 22.49 13.93 18.85
N GLN A 18 23.57 14.70 18.76
CA GLN A 18 23.54 16.15 18.53
C GLN A 18 23.34 16.44 17.03
N ASN A 19 22.15 16.11 16.52
CA ASN A 19 21.72 16.40 15.15
C ASN A 19 20.25 16.85 15.18
N SER A 20 19.95 18.03 14.65
CA SER A 20 18.59 18.61 14.65
C SER A 20 17.60 17.77 13.86
N GLU A 21 18.05 17.09 12.81
CA GLU A 21 17.22 16.23 11.96
C GLU A 21 16.73 14.99 12.70
N ASN A 22 17.40 14.56 13.78
CA ASN A 22 16.98 13.42 14.59
C ASN A 22 15.56 13.61 15.16
N GLN A 23 15.24 14.84 15.57
CA GLN A 23 13.92 15.16 16.13
C GLN A 23 12.84 15.24 15.05
N ILE A 24 13.20 15.68 13.84
CA ILE A 24 12.30 15.71 12.67
C ILE A 24 12.00 14.27 12.24
N LEU A 25 13.04 13.47 12.00
CA LEU A 25 12.94 12.05 11.65
C LEU A 25 12.06 11.27 12.63
N PHE A 26 12.29 11.43 13.93
CA PHE A 26 11.54 10.72 14.96
C PHE A 26 10.07 11.14 14.99
N THR A 27 9.79 12.42 14.82
CA THR A 27 8.40 12.94 14.78
C THR A 27 7.66 12.39 13.55
N ILE A 28 8.30 12.37 12.38
CA ILE A 28 7.74 11.79 11.15
C ILE A 28 7.40 10.31 11.37
N HIS A 29 8.34 9.53 11.90
CA HIS A 29 8.13 8.10 12.17
C HIS A 29 7.00 7.83 13.19
N GLN A 30 6.87 8.65 14.23
CA GLN A 30 5.75 8.52 15.18
C GLN A 30 4.38 8.74 14.52
N ILE A 31 4.28 9.78 13.68
CA ILE A 31 3.05 10.07 12.94
C ILE A 31 2.75 8.93 11.98
N PHE A 32 3.76 8.47 11.25
CA PHE A 32 3.67 7.35 10.31
C PHE A 32 3.16 6.07 11.00
N GLU A 33 3.82 5.64 12.08
CA GLU A 33 3.44 4.43 12.82
C GLU A 33 2.04 4.50 13.46
N SER A 34 1.60 5.70 13.86
CA SER A 34 0.24 5.91 14.37
C SER A 34 -0.83 5.64 13.29
N TRP A 35 -0.55 6.05 12.05
CA TRP A 35 -1.43 5.78 10.91
C TRP A 35 -1.35 4.32 10.47
N ILE A 36 -0.16 3.71 10.48
CA ILE A 36 0.00 2.27 10.23
C ILE A 36 -0.81 1.43 11.20
N PHE A 37 -0.75 1.74 12.50
CA PHE A 37 -1.57 1.07 13.52
C PHE A 37 -3.07 1.22 13.24
N SER A 38 -3.50 2.42 12.83
CA SER A 38 -4.89 2.70 12.47
C SER A 38 -5.33 1.91 11.24
N SER A 39 -4.49 1.81 10.21
CA SER A 39 -4.72 1.00 9.01
C SER A 39 -4.90 -0.47 9.34
N LYS A 40 -4.08 -1.03 10.25
CA LYS A 40 -4.22 -2.41 10.71
C LYS A 40 -5.60 -2.67 11.31
N LYS A 41 -6.06 -1.79 12.21
CA LYS A 41 -7.40 -1.89 12.82
C LYS A 41 -8.52 -1.70 11.81
N LEU A 42 -8.31 -0.88 10.80
CA LEU A 42 -9.27 -0.69 9.72
C LEU A 42 -9.39 -1.94 8.83
N LEU A 43 -8.28 -2.61 8.53
CA LEU A 43 -8.25 -3.88 7.78
C LEU A 43 -8.96 -5.02 8.52
N ASP A 44 -8.77 -5.11 9.84
CA ASP A 44 -9.52 -6.03 10.70
C ASP A 44 -11.04 -5.76 10.57
N ARG A 45 -11.43 -4.48 10.65
CA ARG A 45 -12.83 -4.03 10.54
C ARG A 45 -13.43 -4.30 9.16
N ILE A 46 -12.69 -4.08 8.07
CA ILE A 46 -13.10 -4.41 6.70
C ILE A 46 -13.41 -5.90 6.59
N SER A 47 -12.51 -6.75 7.11
CA SER A 47 -12.68 -8.21 7.07
C SER A 47 -13.92 -8.68 7.85
N GLU A 48 -14.19 -8.06 9.00
CA GLU A 48 -15.39 -8.32 9.81
C GLU A 48 -16.67 -7.90 9.07
N ARG A 49 -16.71 -6.69 8.50
CA ARG A 49 -17.86 -6.16 7.76
C ARG A 49 -18.19 -7.00 6.53
N ILE A 50 -17.18 -7.42 5.76
CA ILE A 50 -17.36 -8.35 4.64
C ILE A 50 -17.95 -9.68 5.12
N SER A 51 -17.53 -10.15 6.30
CA SER A 51 -18.03 -11.41 6.85
C SER A 51 -19.49 -11.33 7.31
N LYS A 52 -19.97 -10.14 7.65
CA LYS A 52 -21.36 -9.80 7.98
C LYS A 52 -22.19 -9.34 6.78
N GLU A 53 -21.62 -9.40 5.56
CA GLU A 53 -22.23 -8.90 4.33
C GLU A 53 -22.60 -7.40 4.35
N GLU A 54 -21.94 -6.62 5.22
CA GLU A 54 -22.11 -5.16 5.29
C GLU A 54 -21.28 -4.45 4.21
N PHE A 55 -21.51 -4.77 2.93
CA PHE A 55 -20.64 -4.38 1.81
C PHE A 55 -20.50 -2.87 1.62
N THR A 56 -21.56 -2.08 1.79
CA THR A 56 -21.49 -0.62 1.73
C THR A 56 -20.52 -0.05 2.77
N LYS A 57 -20.65 -0.50 4.02
CA LYS A 57 -19.77 -0.07 5.10
C LYS A 57 -18.33 -0.57 4.91
N ALA A 58 -18.15 -1.76 4.32
CA ALA A 58 -16.82 -2.25 3.98
C ALA A 58 -16.19 -1.39 2.88
N ALA A 59 -16.96 -0.95 1.88
CA ALA A 59 -16.49 -0.07 0.82
C ALA A 59 -16.06 1.30 1.37
N ASP A 60 -16.84 1.88 2.29
CA ASP A 60 -16.48 3.13 2.99
C ASP A 60 -15.16 2.98 3.75
N ASP A 61 -14.97 1.84 4.43
CA ASP A 61 -13.71 1.57 5.14
C ASP A 61 -12.53 1.38 4.18
N CYS A 62 -12.72 0.74 3.04
CA CYS A 62 -11.69 0.64 2.00
C CYS A 62 -11.33 2.01 1.43
N TRP A 63 -12.30 2.90 1.26
CA TRP A 63 -12.04 4.28 0.85
C TRP A 63 -11.22 5.03 1.91
N ILE A 64 -11.54 4.87 3.20
CA ILE A 64 -10.71 5.45 4.28
C ILE A 64 -9.30 4.86 4.25
N LEU A 65 -9.14 3.55 4.03
CA LEU A 65 -7.83 2.90 3.95
C LEU A 65 -7.00 3.46 2.77
N GLU A 66 -7.62 3.67 1.61
CA GLU A 66 -7.00 4.32 0.45
C GLU A 66 -6.52 5.74 0.80
N LYS A 67 -7.32 6.52 1.54
CA LYS A 67 -6.90 7.85 2.01
C LYS A 67 -5.75 7.79 3.00
N ILE A 68 -5.71 6.79 3.88
CA ILE A 68 -4.58 6.62 4.80
C ILE A 68 -3.31 6.29 4.03
N TRP A 69 -3.36 5.41 3.03
CA TRP A 69 -2.19 5.12 2.18
C TRP A 69 -1.63 6.36 1.48
N LYS A 70 -2.50 7.21 0.93
CA LYS A 70 -2.08 8.50 0.36
C LYS A 70 -1.53 9.46 1.40
N LEU A 71 -2.10 9.48 2.61
CA LEU A 71 -1.58 10.30 3.69
C LEU A 71 -0.19 9.82 4.16
N LEU A 72 0.05 8.51 4.19
CA LEU A 72 1.37 7.95 4.50
C LEU A 72 2.43 8.41 3.50
N GLU A 73 2.08 8.52 2.22
CA GLU A 73 2.95 9.09 1.19
C GLU A 73 3.30 10.56 1.49
N GLU A 74 2.30 11.38 1.82
CA GLU A 74 2.53 12.79 2.18
C GLU A 74 3.36 12.94 3.47
N ILE A 75 3.21 12.03 4.43
CA ILE A 75 4.01 12.00 5.65
C ILE A 75 5.48 11.67 5.32
N GLU A 76 5.73 10.69 4.45
CA GLU A 76 7.07 10.36 4.00
C GLU A 76 7.73 11.54 3.27
N ASN A 77 6.97 12.30 2.47
CA ASN A 77 7.48 13.49 1.79
C ASN A 77 8.01 14.58 2.75
N LEU A 78 7.64 14.55 4.05
CA LEU A 78 8.21 15.46 5.04
C LEU A 78 9.72 15.26 5.24
N HIS A 79 10.28 14.11 4.85
CA HIS A 79 11.74 13.91 4.86
C HIS A 79 12.48 14.89 3.93
N LEU A 80 11.80 15.45 2.91
CA LEU A 80 12.36 16.47 2.02
C LEU A 80 12.64 17.83 2.71
N LEU A 81 12.14 18.02 3.94
CA LEU A 81 12.44 19.22 4.74
C LEU A 81 13.81 19.15 5.41
N MET A 82 14.43 17.97 5.43
CA MET A 82 15.72 17.75 6.08
C MET A 82 16.87 18.13 5.14
N ASP A 83 17.94 18.70 5.70
CA ASP A 83 19.16 18.90 4.92
C ASP A 83 19.80 17.54 4.56
N PRO A 84 20.16 17.29 3.29
CA PRO A 84 20.74 16.01 2.88
C PRO A 84 22.07 15.67 3.58
N ASP A 85 22.93 16.65 3.86
CA ASP A 85 24.22 16.42 4.54
C ASP A 85 23.99 16.02 6.00
N ASP A 86 23.14 16.77 6.70
CA ASP A 86 22.76 16.46 8.09
C ASP A 86 22.03 15.10 8.19
N PHE A 87 21.18 14.75 7.22
CA PHE A 87 20.52 13.45 7.16
C PHE A 87 21.51 12.30 6.94
N LEU A 88 22.50 12.46 6.04
CA LEU A 88 23.53 11.43 5.81
C LEU A 88 24.44 11.24 7.03
N HIS A 89 24.77 12.33 7.72
CA HIS A 89 25.45 12.28 9.01
C HIS A 89 24.60 11.54 10.06
N LEU A 90 23.31 11.87 10.17
CA LEU A 90 22.37 11.22 11.08
C LEU A 90 22.25 9.71 10.79
N LYS A 91 22.07 9.33 9.53
CA LYS A 91 22.04 7.94 9.06
C LYS A 91 23.25 7.15 9.59
N THR A 92 24.44 7.74 9.50
CA THR A 92 25.68 7.13 9.99
C THR A 92 25.68 7.01 11.52
N GLN A 93 25.24 8.05 12.23
CA GLN A 93 25.16 8.11 13.70
C GLN A 93 24.15 7.13 14.29
N LEU A 94 23.01 6.95 13.63
CA LEU A 94 21.98 5.96 13.98
C LEU A 94 22.47 4.52 13.83
N ARG A 95 23.72 4.31 13.41
CA ARG A 95 24.26 3.01 13.01
C ARG A 95 23.26 2.30 12.10
N MET A 96 22.78 3.01 11.07
CA MET A 96 22.25 2.36 9.87
C MET A 96 23.39 1.63 9.12
N LYS A 97 24.31 0.99 9.85
CA LYS A 97 25.43 0.23 9.33
C LYS A 97 24.89 -1.12 8.87
N THR A 98 24.98 -1.29 7.57
CA THR A 98 24.92 -2.48 6.73
C THR A 98 25.96 -3.54 7.13
N VAL A 99 25.99 -3.96 8.40
CA VAL A 99 26.87 -5.04 8.86
C VAL A 99 26.02 -6.08 9.57
N ALA A 100 25.87 -7.22 8.89
CA ALA A 100 24.94 -8.34 9.10
C ALA A 100 23.52 -8.07 8.55
N ASP A 101 23.32 -8.55 7.32
CA ASP A 101 22.05 -8.76 6.61
C ASP A 101 20.93 -7.71 6.79
N SER A 102 20.81 -6.86 5.77
CA SER A 102 19.51 -6.50 5.18
C SER A 102 18.51 -5.76 6.08
N GLU A 103 18.55 -4.42 6.09
CA GLU A 103 17.38 -3.51 6.01
C GLU A 103 17.75 -2.08 6.44
N THR A 104 17.52 -1.09 5.56
CA THR A 104 17.63 0.33 5.90
C THR A 104 16.55 0.76 6.90
N PHE A 105 16.83 1.78 7.71
CA PHE A 105 15.99 2.24 8.83
C PHE A 105 14.52 2.48 8.47
N CYS A 106 14.26 3.09 7.30
CA CYS A 106 12.90 3.36 6.83
C CYS A 106 12.11 2.08 6.45
N PHE A 107 12.76 0.91 6.38
CA PHE A 107 12.12 -0.42 6.21
C PHE A 107 11.85 -1.17 7.51
N ARG A 108 12.25 -0.63 8.67
CA ARG A 108 12.07 -1.32 9.96
C ARG A 108 10.63 -1.35 10.46
N SER A 109 9.70 -0.67 9.78
CA SER A 109 8.29 -0.73 10.18
C SER A 109 7.73 -2.12 9.87
N LYS A 110 7.79 -3.01 10.86
CA LYS A 110 7.07 -4.30 10.83
C LYS A 110 5.58 -4.09 10.56
N GLY A 111 5.04 -2.97 11.05
CA GLY A 111 3.67 -2.55 10.79
C GLY A 111 3.42 -2.25 9.32
N LEU A 112 4.30 -1.51 8.64
CA LEU A 112 4.16 -1.22 7.21
C LEU A 112 4.17 -2.49 6.37
N ILE A 113 5.10 -3.41 6.64
CA ILE A 113 5.18 -4.71 5.95
C ILE A 113 3.87 -5.49 6.15
N GLU A 114 3.38 -5.55 7.39
CA GLU A 114 2.14 -6.25 7.74
C GLU A 114 0.91 -5.62 7.05
N VAL A 115 0.76 -4.30 7.12
CA VAL A 115 -0.38 -3.57 6.53
C VAL A 115 -0.35 -3.65 4.99
N THR A 116 0.83 -3.64 4.38
CA THR A 116 1.00 -3.88 2.92
C THR A 116 0.49 -5.27 2.56
N LYS A 117 0.96 -6.30 3.28
CA LYS A 117 0.53 -7.68 3.06
C LYS A 117 -0.99 -7.83 3.24
N LEU A 118 -1.54 -7.31 4.32
CA LEU A 118 -2.98 -7.38 4.60
C LEU A 118 -3.82 -6.63 3.56
N SER A 119 -3.31 -5.52 3.02
CA SER A 119 -3.96 -4.79 1.92
C SER A 119 -3.99 -5.62 0.64
N LYS A 120 -2.91 -6.33 0.32
CA LYS A 120 -2.84 -7.28 -0.80
C LYS A 120 -3.74 -8.48 -0.58
N ASP A 121 -3.85 -8.97 0.66
CA ASP A 121 -4.67 -10.13 1.02
C ASP A 121 -6.19 -9.87 0.92
N LEU A 122 -6.62 -8.62 0.72
CA LEU A 122 -8.02 -8.30 0.38
C LEU A 122 -8.51 -9.04 -0.89
N ARG A 123 -7.61 -9.36 -1.82
CA ARG A 123 -7.91 -10.22 -2.99
C ARG A 123 -8.54 -11.56 -2.61
N HIS A 124 -8.17 -12.10 -1.46
CA HIS A 124 -8.73 -13.37 -0.97
C HIS A 124 -10.19 -13.27 -0.54
N LYS A 125 -10.74 -12.05 -0.45
CA LYS A 125 -12.17 -11.81 -0.17
C LYS A 125 -13.01 -11.70 -1.44
N VAL A 126 -12.40 -11.56 -2.63
CA VAL A 126 -13.13 -11.38 -3.90
C VAL A 126 -14.08 -12.55 -4.20
N PRO A 127 -13.68 -13.83 -4.10
CA PRO A 127 -14.59 -14.95 -4.36
C PRO A 127 -15.83 -14.91 -3.45
N LYS A 128 -15.63 -14.63 -2.16
CA LYS A 128 -16.72 -14.49 -1.19
C LYS A 128 -17.68 -13.35 -1.53
N ILE A 129 -17.16 -12.20 -1.96
CA ILE A 129 -17.99 -11.06 -2.37
C ILE A 129 -18.83 -11.41 -3.60
N LEU A 130 -18.23 -12.07 -4.58
CA LEU A 130 -18.92 -12.52 -5.79
C LEU A 130 -19.87 -13.70 -5.55
N GLY A 131 -19.69 -14.45 -4.45
CA GLY A 131 -20.50 -15.63 -4.13
C GLY A 131 -20.05 -16.89 -4.88
N VAL A 132 -18.76 -17.00 -5.17
CA VAL A 132 -18.16 -18.14 -5.88
C VAL A 132 -17.17 -18.88 -5.00
N GLU A 133 -17.16 -20.21 -5.07
CA GLU A 133 -16.22 -21.09 -4.36
C GLU A 133 -15.07 -21.50 -5.28
N VAL A 134 -14.07 -20.62 -5.41
CA VAL A 134 -12.92 -20.80 -6.31
C VAL A 134 -11.63 -20.23 -5.71
N ASP A 135 -10.48 -20.56 -6.32
CA ASP A 135 -9.18 -20.03 -5.92
C ASP A 135 -9.14 -18.49 -6.02
N PRO A 136 -8.79 -17.78 -4.93
CA PRO A 136 -8.68 -16.32 -4.92
C PRO A 136 -7.53 -15.74 -5.77
N MET A 137 -6.63 -16.56 -6.31
CA MET A 137 -5.56 -16.11 -7.22
C MET A 137 -6.08 -15.61 -8.57
N GLY A 138 -7.37 -15.80 -8.86
CA GLY A 138 -7.98 -15.41 -10.13
C GLY A 138 -8.42 -16.62 -10.95
N GLY A 139 -9.21 -16.36 -11.98
CA GLY A 139 -9.62 -17.38 -12.94
C GLY A 139 -10.83 -16.96 -13.77
N PRO A 140 -11.19 -17.76 -14.80
CA PRO A 140 -12.32 -17.48 -15.68
C PRO A 140 -13.63 -17.30 -14.90
N VAL A 141 -13.87 -18.11 -13.87
CA VAL A 141 -15.10 -18.07 -13.07
C VAL A 141 -15.25 -16.75 -12.30
N ILE A 142 -14.18 -16.25 -11.68
CA ILE A 142 -14.18 -14.95 -10.98
C ILE A 142 -14.47 -13.83 -11.98
N GLN A 143 -13.83 -13.90 -13.15
CA GLN A 143 -13.99 -12.91 -14.20
C GLN A 143 -15.43 -12.88 -14.74
N GLU A 144 -16.01 -14.03 -15.08
CA GLU A 144 -17.38 -14.16 -15.56
C GLU A 144 -18.40 -13.64 -14.53
N SER A 145 -18.23 -14.02 -13.26
CA SER A 145 -19.11 -13.54 -12.18
C SER A 145 -18.98 -12.03 -11.95
N ALA A 146 -17.78 -11.47 -12.08
CA ALA A 146 -17.57 -10.02 -12.04
C ALA A 146 -18.24 -9.34 -13.25
N MET A 147 -18.14 -9.91 -14.45
CA MET A 147 -18.79 -9.39 -15.64
C MET A 147 -20.31 -9.34 -15.50
N GLU A 148 -20.91 -10.42 -15.03
CA GLU A 148 -22.34 -10.50 -14.77
C GLU A 148 -22.77 -9.44 -13.74
N LEU A 149 -22.05 -9.35 -12.62
CA LEU A 149 -22.30 -8.34 -11.58
C LEU A 149 -22.29 -6.90 -12.16
N TYR A 150 -21.29 -6.57 -12.98
CA TYR A 150 -21.15 -5.25 -13.59
C TYR A 150 -22.22 -4.96 -14.66
N ARG A 151 -22.72 -5.98 -15.37
CA ARG A 151 -23.80 -5.85 -16.35
C ARG A 151 -25.16 -5.64 -15.69
N GLU A 152 -25.47 -6.46 -14.69
CA GLU A 152 -26.76 -6.40 -14.01
C GLU A 152 -26.94 -5.14 -13.16
N LYS A 153 -25.86 -4.66 -12.52
CA LYS A 153 -25.84 -3.47 -11.65
C LYS A 153 -26.86 -3.48 -10.50
N ARG A 154 -27.46 -4.64 -10.19
CA ARG A 154 -28.46 -4.78 -9.12
C ARG A 154 -27.87 -4.76 -7.72
N ARG A 155 -26.61 -5.17 -7.57
CA ARG A 155 -25.85 -5.25 -6.30
C ARG A 155 -24.69 -4.25 -6.31
N TYR A 156 -25.03 -2.96 -6.38
CA TYR A 156 -24.07 -1.87 -6.53
C TYR A 156 -23.07 -1.81 -5.37
N GLU A 157 -23.47 -2.21 -4.16
CA GLU A 157 -22.62 -2.27 -2.98
C GLU A 157 -21.41 -3.20 -3.16
N LYS A 158 -21.59 -4.33 -3.86
CA LYS A 158 -20.49 -5.26 -4.19
C LYS A 158 -19.56 -4.65 -5.24
N ILE A 159 -20.12 -3.95 -6.23
CA ILE A 159 -19.33 -3.24 -7.26
C ILE A 159 -18.46 -2.17 -6.62
N HIS A 160 -19.02 -1.34 -5.75
CA HIS A 160 -18.27 -0.29 -5.05
C HIS A 160 -17.18 -0.86 -4.15
N LEU A 161 -17.44 -1.96 -3.44
CA LEU A 161 -16.44 -2.63 -2.63
C LEU A 161 -15.26 -3.16 -3.48
N LEU A 162 -15.56 -3.85 -4.58
CA LEU A 162 -14.52 -4.35 -5.50
C LEU A 162 -13.72 -3.22 -6.16
N GLN A 163 -14.38 -2.12 -6.50
CA GLN A 163 -13.70 -0.93 -7.01
C GLN A 163 -12.83 -0.27 -5.92
N ALA A 164 -13.28 -0.26 -4.66
CA ALA A 164 -12.51 0.26 -3.54
C ALA A 164 -11.26 -0.59 -3.24
N PHE A 165 -11.33 -1.92 -3.41
CA PHE A 165 -10.18 -2.81 -3.34
C PHE A 165 -9.08 -2.44 -4.34
N GLN A 166 -9.45 -2.16 -5.59
CA GLN A 166 -8.51 -1.70 -6.61
C GLN A 166 -7.97 -0.30 -6.32
N GLY A 167 -8.79 0.57 -5.70
CA GLY A 167 -8.35 1.87 -5.20
C GLY A 167 -7.28 1.75 -4.10
N VAL A 168 -7.45 0.81 -3.15
CA VAL A 168 -6.45 0.51 -2.13
C VAL A 168 -5.15 0.00 -2.77
N GLU A 169 -5.22 -0.95 -3.71
CA GLU A 169 -4.04 -1.40 -4.45
C GLU A 169 -3.30 -0.24 -5.13
N SER A 170 -4.04 0.62 -5.84
CA SER A 170 -3.44 1.76 -6.52
C SER A 170 -2.71 2.69 -5.55
N ALA A 171 -3.27 2.92 -4.36
CA ALA A 171 -2.62 3.75 -3.34
C ALA A 171 -1.41 3.07 -2.70
N VAL A 172 -1.46 1.76 -2.45
CA VAL A 172 -0.30 0.97 -1.96
C VAL A 172 0.86 1.05 -2.96
N LYS A 173 0.58 0.79 -4.24
CA LYS A 173 1.60 0.85 -5.30
C LYS A 173 2.13 2.27 -5.48
N GLY A 174 1.26 3.28 -5.43
CA GLY A 174 1.63 4.69 -5.47
C GLY A 174 2.60 5.07 -4.35
N PHE A 175 2.29 4.67 -3.11
CA PHE A 175 3.15 4.89 -1.95
C PHE A 175 4.58 4.37 -2.20
N PHE A 176 4.73 3.10 -2.60
CA PHE A 176 6.06 2.51 -2.81
C PHE A 176 6.80 3.09 -4.00
N PHE A 177 6.09 3.49 -5.06
CA PHE A 177 6.68 4.20 -6.19
C PHE A 177 7.29 5.53 -5.76
N ASN A 178 6.53 6.36 -5.05
CA ASN A 178 6.97 7.68 -4.61
C ASN A 178 8.05 7.58 -3.53
N TYR A 179 7.91 6.63 -2.61
CA TYR A 179 8.91 6.35 -1.60
C TYR A 179 10.27 5.94 -2.19
N LYS A 180 10.29 5.18 -3.30
CA LYS A 180 11.53 4.91 -4.05
C LYS A 180 12.20 6.20 -4.53
N GLN A 181 11.42 7.15 -5.05
CA GLN A 181 11.95 8.45 -5.50
C GLN A 181 12.48 9.28 -4.33
N LEU A 182 11.76 9.29 -3.21
CA LEU A 182 12.18 9.97 -1.98
C LEU A 182 13.56 9.48 -1.51
N LEU A 183 13.79 8.17 -1.49
CA LEU A 183 15.09 7.62 -1.11
C LEU A 183 16.23 8.05 -2.04
N VAL A 184 15.96 8.17 -3.34
CA VAL A 184 16.93 8.69 -4.32
C VAL A 184 17.24 10.17 -4.05
N ILE A 185 16.23 10.98 -3.70
CA ILE A 185 16.42 12.39 -3.37
C ILE A 185 17.24 12.54 -2.09
N MET A 186 16.94 11.75 -1.06
CA MET A 186 17.57 11.87 0.27
C MET A 186 18.99 11.29 0.34
N MET A 187 19.29 10.23 -0.42
CA MET A 187 20.58 9.53 -0.31
C MET A 187 21.43 9.57 -1.58
N GLY A 188 20.90 10.08 -2.68
CA GLY A 188 21.50 9.97 -3.99
C GLY A 188 21.25 8.60 -4.65
N SER A 189 21.37 8.58 -5.98
CA SER A 189 20.97 7.41 -6.79
C SER A 189 21.83 6.17 -6.59
N LEU A 190 23.13 6.34 -6.30
CA LEU A 190 24.05 5.21 -6.09
C LEU A 190 23.78 4.50 -4.76
N GLU A 191 23.63 5.28 -3.69
CA GLU A 191 23.35 4.78 -2.35
C GLU A 191 21.93 4.18 -2.25
N ALA A 192 20.95 4.81 -2.91
CA ALA A 192 19.58 4.28 -2.98
C ALA A 192 19.55 2.90 -3.67
N LYS A 193 20.24 2.74 -4.82
CA LYS A 193 20.35 1.46 -5.53
C LYS A 193 20.97 0.36 -4.68
N ALA A 194 22.02 0.67 -3.91
CA ALA A 194 22.63 -0.29 -3.00
C ALA A 194 21.61 -0.76 -1.95
N ASN A 195 20.85 0.16 -1.34
CA ASN A 195 19.85 -0.18 -0.34
C ASN A 195 18.70 -1.04 -0.87
N PHE A 196 18.31 -0.86 -2.14
CA PHE A 196 17.30 -1.70 -2.80
C PHE A 196 17.77 -3.14 -3.04
N ALA A 197 19.08 -3.36 -3.21
CA ALA A 197 19.66 -4.69 -3.41
C ALA A 197 19.84 -5.47 -2.10
N VAL A 198 20.04 -4.79 -0.96
CA VAL A 198 20.22 -5.47 0.34
C VAL A 198 18.89 -5.90 0.97
N ILE A 199 17.77 -5.26 0.67
CA ILE A 199 16.44 -5.66 1.19
C ILE A 199 16.03 -7.07 0.72
N GLY A 200 16.77 -7.66 -0.24
CA GLY A 200 16.56 -9.01 -0.74
C GLY A 200 17.68 -9.95 -0.36
N GLY A 201 17.47 -10.71 0.72
CA GLY A 201 18.24 -11.91 1.01
C GLY A 201 18.09 -12.94 -0.12
N SER A 202 18.93 -12.84 -1.14
CA SER A 202 19.43 -13.90 -2.06
C SER A 202 20.03 -13.27 -3.31
N THR A 203 21.07 -13.94 -3.82
CA THR A 203 22.05 -13.49 -4.82
C THR A 203 21.51 -13.35 -6.25
N GLU A 204 20.20 -13.14 -6.44
CA GLU A 204 19.60 -12.83 -7.76
C GLU A 204 18.52 -11.72 -7.70
N SER A 205 18.51 -10.87 -6.66
CA SER A 205 17.40 -9.94 -6.42
C SER A 205 17.55 -8.57 -7.13
N SER A 206 16.77 -8.40 -8.20
CA SER A 206 16.37 -7.08 -8.71
C SER A 206 15.47 -6.40 -7.68
N ASP A 207 15.89 -5.26 -7.11
CA ASP A 207 15.11 -4.21 -6.42
C ASP A 207 13.71 -4.64 -5.91
N LEU A 208 13.58 -5.15 -4.68
CA LEU A 208 12.31 -5.65 -4.12
C LEU A 208 11.21 -4.59 -3.99
N LEU A 209 11.58 -3.33 -3.79
CA LEU A 209 10.61 -2.24 -3.86
C LEU A 209 10.10 -2.02 -5.28
N ALA A 210 11.01 -2.08 -6.26
CA ALA A 210 10.59 -2.10 -7.64
C ALA A 210 9.75 -3.34 -7.93
N GLN A 211 10.05 -4.52 -7.36
CA GLN A 211 9.18 -5.68 -7.49
C GLN A 211 7.80 -5.39 -6.89
N LEU A 212 7.69 -4.80 -5.70
CA LEU A 212 6.41 -4.52 -5.06
C LEU A 212 5.52 -3.52 -5.85
N PHE A 213 6.14 -2.52 -6.49
CA PHE A 213 5.43 -1.61 -7.40
C PHE A 213 5.13 -2.24 -8.78
N LEU A 214 6.10 -2.96 -9.35
CA LEU A 214 6.00 -3.63 -10.66
C LEU A 214 5.25 -4.96 -10.58
N GLU A 215 4.80 -5.35 -9.38
CA GLU A 215 3.96 -6.53 -9.20
C GLU A 215 2.73 -6.40 -10.11
N PRO A 216 2.33 -7.49 -10.77
CA PRO A 216 1.06 -7.53 -11.49
C PRO A 216 -0.11 -7.07 -10.62
N THR A 217 -1.22 -6.72 -11.27
CA THR A 217 -2.45 -6.35 -10.57
C THR A 217 -2.82 -7.40 -9.52
N TYR A 218 -3.27 -6.96 -8.34
CA TYR A 218 -3.76 -7.86 -7.29
C TYR A 218 -5.10 -8.48 -7.67
N TYR A 219 -5.80 -7.91 -8.67
CA TYR A 219 -7.14 -8.28 -9.08
C TYR A 219 -7.27 -8.53 -10.60
N PRO A 220 -6.48 -9.44 -11.19
CA PRO A 220 -6.43 -9.64 -12.64
C PRO A 220 -7.79 -10.03 -13.25
N SER A 221 -8.61 -10.81 -12.53
CA SER A 221 -9.96 -11.17 -13.00
C SER A 221 -10.94 -10.00 -13.00
N LEU A 222 -10.79 -9.02 -12.10
CA LEU A 222 -11.63 -7.82 -12.12
C LEU A 222 -11.25 -6.90 -13.28
N ASP A 223 -9.96 -6.80 -13.57
CA ASP A 223 -9.45 -6.04 -14.70
C ASP A 223 -9.87 -6.67 -16.04
N GLY A 224 -9.68 -7.99 -16.18
CA GLY A 224 -10.15 -8.73 -17.35
C GLY A 224 -11.65 -8.57 -17.59
N ALA A 225 -12.47 -8.64 -16.54
CA ALA A 225 -13.91 -8.45 -16.65
C ALA A 225 -14.29 -7.09 -17.26
N LYS A 226 -13.54 -6.02 -16.95
CA LYS A 226 -13.77 -4.70 -17.53
C LYS A 226 -13.42 -4.64 -19.01
N THR A 227 -12.31 -5.28 -19.42
CA THR A 227 -11.92 -5.38 -20.83
C THR A 227 -13.03 -6.02 -21.67
N PHE A 228 -13.53 -7.20 -21.28
CA PHE A 228 -14.58 -7.88 -22.04
C PHE A 228 -15.93 -7.15 -22.06
N ILE A 229 -16.26 -6.36 -21.03
CA ILE A 229 -17.45 -5.51 -21.07
C ILE A 229 -17.29 -4.39 -22.09
N GLY A 230 -16.11 -3.77 -22.16
CA GLY A 230 -15.79 -2.75 -23.16
C GLY A 230 -15.97 -3.30 -24.57
N ASP A 231 -15.36 -4.45 -24.86
CA ASP A 231 -15.43 -5.11 -26.18
C ASP A 231 -16.88 -5.44 -26.58
N CYS A 232 -17.72 -5.90 -25.63
CA CYS A 232 -19.13 -6.17 -25.93
C CYS A 232 -19.90 -4.91 -26.33
N TRP A 233 -19.67 -3.76 -25.69
CA TRP A 233 -20.34 -2.52 -26.06
C TRP A 233 -19.85 -1.96 -27.39
N GLU A 234 -18.57 -2.13 -27.72
CA GLU A 234 -18.04 -1.77 -29.04
C GLU A 234 -18.68 -2.61 -30.14
N HIS A 235 -18.83 -3.93 -29.91
CA HIS A 235 -19.54 -4.82 -30.83
C HIS A 235 -21.03 -4.48 -30.96
N ASP A 236 -21.73 -4.23 -29.85
CA ASP A 236 -23.16 -3.85 -29.88
C ASP A 236 -23.38 -2.50 -30.60
N GLN A 237 -22.47 -1.54 -30.43
CA GLN A 237 -22.52 -0.26 -31.15
C GLN A 237 -22.20 -0.43 -32.64
N ALA A 238 -21.23 -1.27 -33.01
CA ALA A 238 -20.90 -1.55 -34.41
C ALA A 238 -22.03 -2.27 -35.15
N VAL A 239 -22.75 -3.17 -34.47
CA VAL A 239 -23.93 -3.84 -35.02
C VAL A 239 -25.13 -2.89 -35.06
N GLY A 240 -25.29 -2.00 -34.07
CA GLY A 240 -26.38 -1.04 -33.99
C GLY A 240 -26.26 0.19 -34.90
N SER A 241 -25.05 0.54 -35.37
CA SER A 241 -24.80 1.65 -36.30
C SER A 241 -24.72 1.23 -37.78
N GLY A 242 -24.93 -0.07 -38.06
CA GLY A 242 -25.02 -0.63 -39.41
C GLY A 242 -26.44 -0.70 -40.00
N LEU A 243 -27.40 0.05 -39.47
CA LEU A 243 -28.80 0.14 -39.95
C LEU A 243 -29.17 1.58 -40.35
#